data_AF-A0A8S1ZWK4-F1
#
_entry.id   AF-A0A8S1ZWK4-F1
#
_cell.length_a   1.000
_cell.length_b   1.000
_cell.length_c   1.000
_cell.angle_alpha   90.00
_cell.angle_beta   90.00
_cell.angle_gamma   90.00
#
_symmetry.space_group_name_H-M   'P 1'
#
loop_
_entity.id
_entity.type
_entity.pdbx_description
1 polymer ?
#
loop_
_entity_poly.entity_id
_entity_poly.type
_entity_poly.pdbx_seq_one_letter_code
_entity_poly.pdbx_strand_id
1 'polypeptide(L)'
;MEYHPQAIRLCALIFITFYALLHLVEAQDQKGFISLDCGSLPNEPPYNDPSTGLTYSTDDGFVHSGKTGRIQKEFESIFSKPSLKLRYFPDGVRNCYTLNVTQDTNYLIKAVFVYGNYDGLNNPPSFDLYLGPNLWVTVDMNGRTNGTIQEIIHKTVSTSLQVCLAKTGTSSPMINTLELRPLKNNTYNTQSGSLKYFFRYYFSGSGQNIRYPDDVYDRKWYPFFDAKEWTELTTNLNINSSGYAPPQVVMASASTPISTFATWNFSWFLPSSTTQFYMYMHFAEIQTLRSLDTREFKVTLNGKLAYERYSPKTLATETIFYSTPQQCEDGTCLLELTKTPKSTLPPLMNALEVFTVIDFPQMETNLDDVVAIKNIQNTYGLSKISWQGDPCVPKQFLWDGLNCNNLDISMPPVVTSL
;
A
#
# COMPACT_ATOMS: atom_id res chain seq x y z
N MET A 1 29.42 -51.96 -22.72
CA MET A 1 29.26 -50.68 -22.00
C MET A 1 27.88 -50.68 -21.38
N GLU A 2 27.77 -51.30 -20.20
CA GLU A 2 26.52 -51.42 -19.45
C GLU A 2 26.24 -50.09 -18.75
N TYR A 3 25.20 -49.38 -19.18
CA TYR A 3 24.74 -48.19 -18.46
C TYR A 3 24.09 -48.62 -17.15
N HIS A 4 24.69 -48.19 -16.05
CA HIS A 4 24.30 -48.57 -14.70
C HIS A 4 22.91 -48.00 -14.37
N PRO A 5 21.87 -48.81 -14.11
CA PRO A 5 20.49 -48.35 -13.91
C PRO A 5 20.33 -47.36 -12.74
N GLN A 6 21.25 -47.38 -11.78
CA GLN A 6 21.28 -46.47 -10.63
C GLN A 6 21.67 -45.04 -11.01
N ALA A 7 22.55 -44.84 -12.01
CA ALA A 7 22.98 -43.51 -12.44
C ALA A 7 21.82 -42.74 -13.12
N ILE A 8 21.01 -43.43 -13.92
CA ILE A 8 19.85 -42.85 -14.61
C ILE A 8 18.77 -42.42 -13.60
N ARG A 9 18.54 -43.22 -12.55
CA ARG A 9 17.60 -42.87 -11.47
C ARG A 9 18.08 -41.67 -10.66
N LEU A 10 19.37 -41.56 -10.38
CA LEU A 10 19.94 -40.43 -9.65
C LEU A 10 19.85 -39.14 -10.46
N CYS A 11 20.16 -39.18 -11.76
CA CYS A 11 19.98 -38.04 -12.65
C CYS A 11 18.51 -37.61 -12.78
N ALA A 12 17.57 -38.56 -12.88
CA ALA A 12 16.14 -38.25 -12.93
C ALA A 12 15.64 -37.60 -11.62
N LEU A 13 16.09 -38.10 -10.46
CA LEU A 13 15.77 -37.49 -9.16
C LEU A 13 16.35 -36.07 -9.03
N ILE A 14 17.59 -35.84 -9.49
CA ILE A 14 18.21 -34.51 -9.51
C ILE A 14 17.47 -33.56 -10.47
N PHE A 15 17.05 -34.04 -11.65
CA PHE A 15 16.26 -33.23 -12.58
C PHE A 15 14.87 -32.90 -12.05
N ILE A 16 14.20 -33.84 -11.36
CA ILE A 16 12.88 -33.63 -10.76
C ILE A 16 12.98 -32.67 -9.56
N THR A 17 14.01 -32.79 -8.72
CA THR A 17 14.23 -31.83 -7.63
C THR A 17 14.63 -30.46 -8.16
N PHE A 18 15.41 -30.38 -9.23
CA PHE A 18 15.74 -29.12 -9.89
C PHE A 18 14.53 -28.49 -10.60
N TYR A 19 13.65 -29.28 -11.22
CA TYR A 19 12.38 -28.80 -11.78
C TYR A 19 11.41 -28.35 -10.68
N ALA A 20 11.33 -29.08 -9.55
CA ALA A 20 10.52 -28.68 -8.40
C ALA A 20 11.06 -27.41 -7.72
N LEU A 21 12.38 -27.22 -7.68
CA LEU A 21 13.03 -25.97 -7.22
C LEU A 21 12.86 -24.82 -8.22
N LEU A 22 12.81 -25.10 -9.52
CA LEU A 22 12.47 -24.11 -10.56
C LEU A 22 10.98 -23.72 -10.52
N HIS A 23 10.08 -24.63 -10.14
CA HIS A 23 8.67 -24.33 -9.88
C HIS A 23 8.41 -23.66 -8.53
N LEU A 24 9.36 -23.71 -7.58
CA LEU A 24 9.35 -22.84 -6.39
C LEU A 24 9.69 -21.38 -6.74
N VAL A 25 10.19 -21.13 -7.94
CA VAL A 25 10.19 -19.82 -8.60
C VAL A 25 9.08 -19.80 -9.67
N GLU A 26 7.87 -20.25 -9.33
CA GLU A 26 6.70 -19.58 -9.91
C GLU A 26 6.81 -18.12 -9.43
N ALA A 27 7.39 -17.26 -10.27
CA ALA A 27 7.30 -15.83 -10.07
C ALA A 27 5.81 -15.53 -9.84
N GLN A 28 5.46 -15.07 -8.62
CA GLN A 28 4.09 -14.69 -8.32
C GLN A 28 3.59 -13.76 -9.42
N ASP A 29 2.44 -14.10 -10.00
CA ASP A 29 1.88 -13.41 -11.16
C ASP A 29 1.73 -11.90 -10.86
N GLN A 30 2.57 -11.07 -11.49
CA GLN A 30 2.52 -9.59 -11.37
C GLN A 30 1.43 -9.00 -12.29
N LYS A 31 0.46 -9.80 -12.73
CA LYS A 31 -0.61 -9.37 -13.63
C LYS A 31 -1.37 -8.17 -13.09
N GLY A 32 -1.40 -7.12 -13.89
CA GLY A 32 -2.06 -5.86 -13.57
C GLY A 32 -1.27 -4.96 -12.61
N PHE A 33 -0.05 -5.35 -12.20
CA PHE A 33 0.82 -4.44 -11.47
C PHE A 33 1.29 -3.31 -12.38
N ILE A 34 1.38 -2.12 -11.81
CA ILE A 34 2.05 -0.98 -12.42
C ILE A 34 3.18 -0.59 -11.48
N SER A 35 4.41 -0.54 -11.98
CA SER A 35 5.61 -0.20 -11.23
C SER A 35 6.45 0.75 -12.08
N LEU A 36 6.30 2.05 -11.84
CA LEU A 36 7.03 3.08 -12.57
C LEU A 36 8.30 3.47 -11.81
N ASP A 37 9.45 3.39 -12.47
CA ASP A 37 10.72 3.99 -12.06
C ASP A 37 10.76 5.42 -12.63
N CYS A 38 10.35 6.38 -11.80
CA CYS A 38 10.14 7.75 -12.23
C CYS A 38 11.47 8.45 -12.51
N GLY A 39 11.57 9.05 -13.69
CA GLY A 39 12.80 9.71 -14.14
C GLY A 39 13.80 8.77 -14.81
N SER A 40 13.38 7.53 -15.09
CA SER A 40 14.05 6.67 -16.08
C SER A 40 13.91 7.23 -17.49
N LEU A 41 14.83 6.85 -18.38
CA LEU A 41 14.82 7.37 -19.75
C LEU A 41 13.68 6.71 -20.56
N PRO A 42 13.10 7.40 -21.56
CA PRO A 42 11.97 6.87 -22.35
C PRO A 42 12.19 5.50 -23.00
N ASN A 43 13.44 5.19 -23.39
CA ASN A 43 13.78 3.94 -24.07
C ASN A 43 14.53 2.95 -23.17
N GLU A 44 14.54 3.16 -21.86
CA GLU A 44 15.13 2.18 -20.94
C GLU A 44 14.22 0.94 -20.87
N PRO A 45 14.78 -0.27 -21.11
CA PRO A 45 13.99 -1.49 -21.02
C PRO A 45 13.55 -1.73 -19.57
N PRO A 46 12.38 -2.36 -19.35
CA PRO A 46 11.98 -2.79 -18.02
C PRO A 46 13.03 -3.69 -17.38
N TYR A 47 13.14 -3.64 -16.06
CA TYR A 47 14.08 -4.45 -15.30
C TYR A 47 13.45 -5.00 -14.03
N ASN A 48 13.97 -6.12 -13.54
CA ASN A 48 13.56 -6.66 -12.25
C ASN A 48 14.43 -6.04 -11.15
N ASP A 49 13.78 -5.45 -10.14
CA ASP A 49 14.46 -4.99 -8.95
C ASP A 49 15.12 -6.20 -8.24
N PRO A 50 16.44 -6.17 -7.97
CA PRO A 50 17.12 -7.32 -7.38
C PRO A 50 16.63 -7.68 -5.97
N SER A 51 16.06 -6.72 -5.24
CA SER A 51 15.65 -6.94 -3.85
C SER A 51 14.28 -7.59 -3.72
N THR A 52 13.37 -7.32 -4.65
CA THR A 52 11.98 -7.79 -4.62
C THR A 52 11.64 -8.72 -5.77
N GLY A 53 12.31 -8.60 -6.93
CA GLY A 53 11.92 -9.27 -8.17
C GLY A 53 10.79 -8.56 -8.93
N LEU A 54 10.29 -7.42 -8.43
CA LEU A 54 9.28 -6.62 -9.12
C LEU A 54 9.84 -6.03 -10.42
N THR A 55 9.06 -6.09 -11.49
CA THR A 55 9.44 -5.48 -12.76
C THR A 55 9.08 -3.99 -12.74
N TYR A 56 10.07 -3.13 -12.89
CA TYR A 56 9.90 -1.68 -13.05
C TYR A 56 10.10 -1.28 -14.51
N SER A 57 9.25 -0.37 -14.98
CA SER A 57 9.36 0.27 -16.29
C SER A 57 9.54 1.77 -16.16
N THR A 58 9.97 2.42 -17.24
CA THR A 58 9.99 3.88 -17.31
C THR A 58 8.60 4.48 -17.09
N ASP A 59 8.57 5.72 -16.60
CA ASP A 59 7.36 6.51 -16.41
C ASP A 59 6.98 7.36 -17.64
N ASP A 60 7.77 7.24 -18.71
CA ASP A 60 7.47 7.85 -20.01
C ASP A 60 6.10 7.41 -20.55
N GLY A 61 5.38 8.34 -21.16
CA GLY A 61 4.00 8.13 -21.62
C GLY A 61 2.93 8.19 -20.53
N PHE A 62 3.30 8.18 -19.25
CA PHE A 62 2.35 8.36 -18.13
C PHE A 62 2.30 9.80 -17.61
N VAL A 63 3.32 10.59 -17.88
CA VAL A 63 3.46 12.00 -17.45
C VAL A 63 3.97 12.87 -18.60
N HIS A 64 3.48 14.11 -18.68
CA HIS A 64 3.77 15.00 -19.81
C HIS A 64 5.00 15.89 -19.64
N SER A 65 5.46 16.12 -18.41
CA SER A 65 6.45 17.14 -18.08
C SER A 65 7.44 16.63 -17.03
N GLY A 66 8.33 17.53 -16.58
CA GLY A 66 9.30 17.25 -15.53
C GLY A 66 10.68 16.91 -16.07
N LYS A 67 11.66 17.02 -15.18
CA LYS A 67 13.07 16.73 -15.43
C LYS A 67 13.48 15.50 -14.62
N THR A 68 14.53 14.82 -15.07
CA THR A 68 15.06 13.63 -14.40
C THR A 68 16.22 14.02 -13.50
N GLY A 69 16.24 13.48 -12.29
CA GLY A 69 17.32 13.63 -11.31
C GLY A 69 17.82 12.27 -10.84
N ARG A 70 18.96 12.29 -10.16
CA ARG A 70 19.52 11.13 -9.47
C ARG A 70 19.99 11.57 -8.10
N ILE A 71 19.76 10.74 -7.09
CA ILE A 71 20.28 11.00 -5.75
C ILE A 71 21.81 11.05 -5.75
N GLN A 72 22.41 11.74 -4.79
CA GLN A 72 23.85 11.79 -4.67
C GLN A 72 24.43 10.40 -4.34
N LYS A 73 25.64 10.16 -4.85
CA LYS A 73 26.32 8.86 -4.80
C LYS A 73 26.46 8.29 -3.38
N GLU A 74 26.66 9.16 -2.40
CA GLU A 74 26.77 8.78 -0.98
C GLU A 74 25.50 8.14 -0.42
N PHE A 75 24.32 8.45 -0.98
CA PHE A 75 23.04 7.86 -0.56
C PHE A 75 22.69 6.58 -1.31
N GLU A 76 23.32 6.28 -2.44
CA GLU A 76 22.93 5.14 -3.30
C GLU A 76 23.02 3.79 -2.59
N SER A 77 23.96 3.63 -1.66
CA SER A 77 24.13 2.38 -0.91
C SER A 77 22.98 2.08 0.07
N ILE A 78 22.12 3.07 0.38
CA ILE A 78 21.04 2.98 1.37
C ILE A 78 19.73 2.53 0.70
N PHE A 79 19.58 2.76 -0.59
CA PHE A 79 18.31 2.63 -1.30
C PHE A 79 18.34 1.55 -2.38
N SER A 80 17.17 0.93 -2.62
CA SER A 80 17.00 0.02 -3.75
C SER A 80 17.06 0.76 -5.08
N LYS A 81 17.34 0.02 -6.16
CA LYS A 81 17.52 0.57 -7.51
C LYS A 81 16.38 1.49 -7.98
N PRO A 82 15.09 1.17 -7.76
CA PRO A 82 13.97 2.03 -8.18
C PRO A 82 13.93 3.41 -7.50
N SER A 83 14.63 3.56 -6.37
CA SER A 83 14.65 4.82 -5.61
C SER A 83 15.86 5.71 -5.94
N LEU A 84 16.76 5.28 -6.82
CA LEU A 84 18.00 6.01 -7.12
C LEU A 84 17.79 7.17 -8.10
N LYS A 85 16.82 7.02 -9.01
CA LYS A 85 16.39 8.07 -9.93
C LYS A 85 15.09 8.69 -9.42
N LEU A 86 14.79 9.88 -9.92
CA LEU A 86 13.52 10.57 -9.67
C LEU A 86 13.14 11.46 -10.84
N ARG A 87 11.84 11.71 -10.98
CA ARG A 87 11.33 12.83 -11.77
C ARG A 87 10.98 13.98 -10.83
N TYR A 88 11.38 15.20 -11.19
CA TYR A 88 11.05 16.41 -10.46
C TYR A 88 10.43 17.47 -11.38
N PHE A 89 9.62 18.35 -10.80
CA PHE A 89 8.78 19.28 -11.54
C PHE A 89 9.09 20.74 -11.16
N PRO A 90 10.16 21.32 -11.74
CA PRO A 90 10.52 22.71 -11.48
C PRO A 90 9.59 23.70 -12.18
N ASP A 91 8.86 23.25 -13.20
CA ASP A 91 7.94 24.05 -14.00
C ASP A 91 6.50 23.61 -13.76
N GLY A 92 5.56 24.54 -13.90
CA GLY A 92 4.14 24.28 -13.63
C GLY A 92 3.81 24.24 -12.14
N VAL A 93 2.52 24.40 -11.83
CA VAL A 93 2.01 24.34 -10.46
C VAL A 93 1.51 22.94 -10.12
N ARG A 94 0.97 22.21 -11.10
CA ARG A 94 0.41 20.86 -10.95
C ARG A 94 0.90 19.98 -12.10
N ASN A 95 1.37 18.78 -11.77
CA ASN A 95 1.90 17.81 -12.74
C ASN A 95 1.32 16.44 -12.42
N CYS A 96 0.79 15.74 -13.41
CA CYS A 96 -0.04 14.56 -13.18
C CYS A 96 0.44 13.35 -13.96
N TYR A 97 0.48 12.21 -13.27
CA TYR A 97 0.51 10.90 -13.89
C TYR A 97 -0.92 10.50 -14.26
N THR A 98 -1.11 9.95 -15.46
CA THR A 98 -2.38 9.33 -15.88
C THR A 98 -2.15 7.85 -16.08
N LEU A 99 -2.84 7.02 -15.30
CA LEU A 99 -2.63 5.57 -15.23
C LEU A 99 -3.87 4.84 -15.71
N ASN A 100 -3.69 3.81 -16.53
CA ASN A 100 -4.78 2.93 -16.94
C ASN A 100 -5.08 1.93 -15.82
N VAL A 101 -6.32 1.93 -15.33
CA VAL A 101 -6.78 1.07 -14.24
C VAL A 101 -8.07 0.36 -14.62
N THR A 102 -8.41 -0.71 -13.89
CA THR A 102 -9.71 -1.37 -14.05
C THR A 102 -10.72 -0.65 -13.17
N GLN A 103 -11.86 -0.24 -13.71
CA GLN A 103 -12.96 0.34 -12.94
C GLN A 103 -13.45 -0.63 -11.86
N ASP A 104 -13.98 -0.10 -10.76
CA ASP A 104 -14.55 -0.86 -9.64
C ASP A 104 -13.57 -1.80 -8.92
N THR A 105 -12.26 -1.54 -9.06
CA THR A 105 -11.21 -2.36 -8.45
C THR A 105 -10.52 -1.59 -7.32
N ASN A 106 -10.28 -2.27 -6.19
CA ASN A 106 -9.46 -1.71 -5.12
C ASN A 106 -7.99 -1.81 -5.53
N TYR A 107 -7.30 -0.69 -5.58
CA TYR A 107 -5.86 -0.64 -5.80
C TYR A 107 -5.15 -0.19 -4.53
N LEU A 108 -4.12 -0.94 -4.13
CA LEU A 108 -3.07 -0.43 -3.24
C LEU A 108 -2.15 0.46 -4.08
N ILE A 109 -2.10 1.75 -3.76
CA ILE A 109 -1.32 2.75 -4.47
C ILE A 109 -0.22 3.24 -3.53
N LYS A 110 1.04 3.18 -3.98
CA LYS A 110 2.21 3.67 -3.25
C LYS A 110 2.96 4.70 -4.08
N ALA A 111 3.26 5.84 -3.47
CA ALA A 111 4.18 6.83 -4.02
C ALA A 111 5.41 6.93 -3.10
N VAL A 112 6.61 6.77 -3.67
CA VAL A 112 7.88 6.75 -2.94
C VAL A 112 8.68 8.00 -3.27
N PHE A 113 9.21 8.63 -2.22
CA PHE A 113 9.94 9.90 -2.27
C PHE A 113 11.27 9.77 -1.53
N VAL A 114 12.38 9.95 -2.23
CA VAL A 114 13.76 9.94 -1.71
C VAL A 114 14.51 11.13 -2.31
N TYR A 115 14.69 12.18 -1.50
CA TYR A 115 15.32 13.43 -1.94
C TYR A 115 16.79 13.22 -2.32
N GLY A 116 17.56 12.59 -1.44
CA GLY A 116 18.95 12.24 -1.68
C GLY A 116 19.81 13.39 -2.22
N ASN A 117 19.42 14.63 -1.91
CA ASN A 117 20.09 15.86 -2.34
C ASN A 117 20.38 15.92 -3.86
N TYR A 118 19.45 15.42 -4.69
CA TYR A 118 19.65 15.30 -6.15
C TYR A 118 20.00 16.62 -6.86
N ASP A 119 19.64 17.75 -6.27
CA ASP A 119 19.86 19.10 -6.80
C ASP A 119 21.05 19.84 -6.13
N GLY A 120 21.69 19.23 -5.12
CA GLY A 120 22.81 19.82 -4.38
C GLY A 120 22.44 21.01 -3.49
N LEU A 121 21.16 21.32 -3.31
CA LEU A 121 20.70 22.46 -2.51
C LEU A 121 20.59 22.15 -1.02
N ASN A 122 20.58 20.87 -0.65
CA ASN A 122 20.37 20.37 0.70
C ASN A 122 19.12 20.99 1.36
N ASN A 123 18.06 21.17 0.57
CA ASN A 123 16.82 21.78 1.01
C ASN A 123 15.65 20.85 0.66
N PRO A 124 15.22 20.00 1.60
CA PRO A 124 14.15 19.03 1.35
C PRO A 124 12.85 19.70 0.90
N PRO A 125 12.21 19.22 -0.18
CA PRO A 125 11.01 19.85 -0.71
C PRO A 125 9.76 19.54 0.13
N SER A 126 8.77 20.39 -0.01
CA SER A 126 7.41 20.18 0.49
C SER A 126 6.40 20.51 -0.62
N PHE A 127 5.43 19.63 -0.81
CA PHE A 127 4.45 19.70 -1.90
C PHE A 127 3.23 18.84 -1.58
N ASP A 128 2.16 19.05 -2.33
CA ASP A 128 0.93 18.28 -2.16
C ASP A 128 0.83 17.14 -3.17
N LEU A 129 0.33 16.00 -2.70
CA LEU A 129 -0.03 14.85 -3.51
C LEU A 129 -1.56 14.76 -3.58
N TYR A 130 -2.08 14.59 -4.79
CA TYR A 130 -3.50 14.51 -5.11
C TYR A 130 -3.84 13.18 -5.76
N LEU A 131 -5.02 12.66 -5.46
CA LEU A 131 -5.65 11.56 -6.19
C LEU A 131 -6.86 12.13 -6.95
N GLY A 132 -6.79 12.13 -8.28
CA GLY A 132 -7.70 12.92 -9.10
C GLY A 132 -7.66 14.39 -8.68
N PRO A 133 -8.82 15.06 -8.49
CA PRO A 133 -8.88 16.45 -8.07
C PRO A 133 -8.73 16.63 -6.55
N ASN A 134 -8.73 15.56 -5.77
CA ASN A 134 -8.77 15.62 -4.31
C ASN A 134 -7.38 15.54 -3.68
N LEU A 135 -7.15 16.34 -2.64
CA LEU A 135 -5.91 16.30 -1.86
C LEU A 135 -5.82 14.94 -1.14
N TRP A 136 -4.72 14.24 -1.35
CA TRP A 136 -4.42 13.00 -0.63
C TRP A 136 -3.57 13.30 0.62
N VAL A 137 -2.44 14.01 0.45
CA VAL A 137 -1.52 14.33 1.55
C VAL A 137 -0.52 15.41 1.16
N THR A 138 -0.11 16.24 2.11
CA THR A 138 1.10 17.07 1.98
C THR A 138 2.34 16.24 2.29
N VAL A 139 3.21 16.09 1.29
CA VAL A 139 4.52 15.48 1.44
C VAL A 139 5.48 16.53 1.95
N ASP A 140 5.95 16.38 3.18
CA ASP A 140 7.03 17.18 3.76
C ASP A 140 8.25 16.27 3.97
N MET A 141 9.34 16.58 3.27
CA MET A 141 10.58 15.81 3.34
C MET A 141 11.55 16.33 4.40
N ASN A 142 11.22 17.42 5.11
CA ASN A 142 12.06 17.94 6.17
C ASN A 142 12.22 16.92 7.30
N GLY A 143 13.46 16.67 7.73
CA GLY A 143 13.79 15.65 8.73
C GLY A 143 13.59 14.19 8.27
N ARG A 144 13.24 13.93 7.00
CA ARG A 144 12.99 12.58 6.46
C ARG A 144 14.12 12.12 5.55
N THR A 145 15.30 11.97 6.14
CA THR A 145 16.55 11.63 5.43
C THR A 145 16.49 10.30 4.67
N ASN A 146 15.74 9.31 5.19
CA ASN A 146 15.55 8.00 4.56
C ASN A 146 14.34 7.95 3.60
N GLY A 147 13.78 9.10 3.22
CA GLY A 147 12.64 9.18 2.32
C GLY A 147 11.27 9.00 3.01
N THR A 148 10.23 8.92 2.21
CA THR A 148 8.82 8.79 2.62
C THR A 148 8.07 7.92 1.63
N ILE A 149 7.13 7.12 2.15
CA ILE A 149 6.19 6.35 1.35
C ILE A 149 4.79 6.83 1.73
N GLN A 150 3.97 7.16 0.73
CA GLN A 150 2.54 7.40 0.91
C GLN A 150 1.78 6.22 0.32
N GLU A 151 0.93 5.60 1.14
CA GLU A 151 0.16 4.42 0.77
C GLU A 151 -1.34 4.66 1.01
N ILE A 152 -2.16 4.27 0.04
CA ILE A 152 -3.62 4.32 0.10
C ILE A 152 -4.21 3.10 -0.60
N ILE A 153 -5.34 2.60 -0.12
CA ILE A 153 -6.20 1.70 -0.88
C ILE A 153 -7.42 2.50 -1.34
N HIS A 154 -7.59 2.57 -2.66
CA HIS A 154 -8.67 3.33 -3.29
C HIS A 154 -9.43 2.45 -4.28
N LYS A 155 -10.77 2.53 -4.24
CA LYS A 155 -11.63 1.91 -5.23
C LYS A 155 -11.76 2.83 -6.43
N THR A 156 -11.28 2.40 -7.58
CA THR A 156 -11.32 3.20 -8.81
C THR A 156 -12.75 3.36 -9.33
N VAL A 157 -13.10 4.57 -9.74
CA VAL A 157 -14.44 4.91 -10.26
C VAL A 157 -14.50 4.95 -11.79
N SER A 158 -13.36 4.97 -12.46
CA SER A 158 -13.23 4.98 -13.93
C SER A 158 -12.07 4.09 -14.37
N THR A 159 -11.80 4.03 -15.68
CA THR A 159 -10.67 3.27 -16.26
C THR A 159 -9.35 4.05 -16.27
N SER A 160 -9.34 5.27 -15.72
CA SER A 160 -8.17 6.14 -15.66
C SER A 160 -8.03 6.70 -14.25
N LEU A 161 -6.83 6.66 -13.69
CA LEU A 161 -6.53 7.23 -12.38
C LEU A 161 -5.44 8.27 -12.51
N GLN A 162 -5.68 9.46 -11.96
CA GLN A 162 -4.68 10.51 -11.91
C GLN A 162 -4.02 10.59 -10.53
N VAL A 163 -2.69 10.66 -10.52
CA VAL A 163 -1.89 10.98 -9.33
C VAL A 163 -1.11 12.25 -9.63
N CYS A 164 -1.42 13.34 -8.93
CA CYS A 164 -0.86 14.65 -9.24
C CYS A 164 0.01 15.18 -8.11
N LEU A 165 1.12 15.80 -8.47
CA LEU A 165 2.01 16.50 -7.58
C LEU A 165 1.85 18.00 -7.80
N ALA A 166 1.57 18.74 -6.73
CA ALA A 166 1.30 20.17 -6.79
C ALA A 166 2.22 20.98 -5.87
N LYS A 167 2.70 22.12 -6.36
CA LYS A 167 3.53 23.04 -5.59
C LYS A 167 2.72 23.73 -4.49
N THR A 168 3.28 23.76 -3.29
CA THR A 168 2.77 24.54 -2.15
C THR A 168 3.63 25.78 -1.87
N GLY A 169 4.78 25.90 -2.56
CA GLY A 169 5.73 27.00 -2.41
C GLY A 169 6.76 27.00 -3.52
N THR A 170 8.01 27.35 -3.19
CA THR A 170 9.10 27.46 -4.16
C THR A 170 9.82 26.14 -4.46
N SER A 171 9.59 25.10 -3.65
CA SER A 171 10.23 23.80 -3.83
C SER A 171 9.65 23.03 -5.03
N SER A 172 10.46 22.16 -5.64
CA SER A 172 10.03 21.34 -6.77
C SER A 172 9.46 20.01 -6.28
N PRO A 173 8.21 19.67 -6.62
CA PRO A 173 7.67 18.35 -6.35
C PRO A 173 8.49 17.29 -7.07
N MET A 174 8.58 16.11 -6.49
CA MET A 174 9.41 15.02 -7.01
C MET A 174 8.79 13.68 -6.68
N ILE A 175 9.17 12.63 -7.40
CA ILE A 175 8.74 11.25 -7.16
C ILE A 175 9.78 10.29 -7.71
N ASN A 176 10.05 9.21 -6.97
CA ASN A 176 11.00 8.16 -7.37
C ASN A 176 10.26 6.96 -7.94
N THR A 177 9.20 6.50 -7.27
CA THR A 177 8.36 5.42 -7.80
C THR A 177 6.88 5.68 -7.60
N LEU A 178 6.09 5.18 -8.55
CA LEU A 178 4.64 5.10 -8.46
C LEU A 178 4.21 3.66 -8.72
N GLU A 179 3.59 3.04 -7.72
CA GLU A 179 3.30 1.61 -7.69
C GLU A 179 1.81 1.37 -7.44
N LEU A 180 1.17 0.55 -8.28
CA LEU A 180 -0.22 0.14 -8.13
C LEU A 180 -0.32 -1.38 -8.11
N ARG A 181 -1.10 -1.90 -7.18
CA ARG A 181 -1.36 -3.34 -7.00
C ARG A 181 -2.88 -3.55 -6.97
N PRO A 182 -3.47 -4.22 -7.96
CA PRO A 182 -4.87 -4.58 -7.90
C PRO A 182 -5.07 -5.59 -6.75
N LEU A 183 -6.03 -5.31 -5.87
CA LEU A 183 -6.40 -6.17 -4.76
C LEU A 183 -7.57 -7.06 -5.18
N LYS A 184 -7.69 -8.20 -4.51
CA LYS A 184 -8.79 -9.14 -4.78
C LYS A 184 -10.15 -8.50 -4.51
N ASN A 185 -11.10 -8.79 -5.38
CA ASN A 185 -12.50 -8.38 -5.17
C ASN A 185 -13.00 -8.77 -3.78
N ASN A 186 -13.82 -7.90 -3.20
CA ASN A 186 -14.40 -8.04 -1.86
C ASN A 186 -13.42 -7.97 -0.69
N THR A 187 -12.18 -7.51 -0.91
CA THR A 187 -11.25 -7.16 0.17
C THR A 187 -11.16 -5.64 0.32
N TYR A 188 -10.95 -5.17 1.55
CA TYR A 188 -10.79 -3.74 1.84
C TYR A 188 -11.97 -2.86 1.41
N ASN A 189 -13.19 -3.41 1.45
CA ASN A 189 -14.41 -2.65 1.16
C ASN A 189 -14.72 -1.68 2.32
N THR A 190 -14.99 -0.43 1.95
CA THR A 190 -15.42 0.62 2.87
C THR A 190 -16.87 1.02 2.59
N GLN A 191 -17.57 1.54 3.60
CA GLN A 191 -18.88 2.17 3.39
C GLN A 191 -18.77 3.50 2.65
N SER A 192 -17.70 4.25 2.96
CA SER A 192 -17.34 5.52 2.35
C SER A 192 -15.83 5.73 2.49
N GLY A 193 -15.29 6.60 1.65
CA GLY A 193 -13.89 6.99 1.69
C GLY A 193 -12.92 5.88 1.27
N SER A 194 -11.66 6.27 1.16
CA SER A 194 -10.53 5.40 0.86
C SER A 194 -9.77 5.08 2.14
N LEU A 195 -8.94 4.04 2.11
CA LEU A 195 -8.15 3.61 3.26
C LEU A 195 -6.74 4.18 3.16
N LYS A 196 -6.44 5.22 3.94
CA LYS A 196 -5.09 5.76 4.07
C LYS A 196 -4.30 4.90 5.04
N TYR A 197 -3.11 4.47 4.64
CA TYR A 197 -2.23 3.65 5.48
C TYR A 197 -1.96 4.33 6.83
N PHE A 198 -2.13 3.58 7.92
CA PHE A 198 -1.75 4.02 9.26
C PHE A 198 -0.64 3.12 9.82
N PHE A 199 -0.90 1.81 9.96
CA PHE A 199 0.15 0.81 10.18
C PHE A 199 -0.26 -0.58 9.71
N ARG A 200 0.74 -1.42 9.46
CA ARG A 200 0.59 -2.84 9.13
C ARG A 200 1.66 -3.64 9.88
N TYR A 201 1.24 -4.34 10.93
CA TYR A 201 2.12 -5.10 11.80
C TYR A 201 1.86 -6.59 11.74
N TYR A 202 2.93 -7.35 11.89
CA TYR A 202 2.86 -8.74 12.29
C TYR A 202 3.65 -8.92 13.58
N PHE A 203 3.16 -9.81 14.45
CA PHE A 203 3.65 -9.88 15.80
C PHE A 203 4.74 -10.92 15.94
N SER A 204 5.99 -10.46 15.76
CA SER A 204 7.20 -11.29 15.77
C SER A 204 8.42 -10.52 16.27
N GLY A 205 9.32 -11.22 16.96
CA GLY A 205 10.62 -10.70 17.40
C GLY A 205 11.70 -10.74 16.30
N SER A 206 11.38 -11.12 15.07
CA SER A 206 12.36 -11.34 13.99
C SER A 206 13.15 -10.09 13.56
N GLY A 207 12.56 -8.90 13.72
CA GLY A 207 13.12 -7.63 13.23
C GLY A 207 13.14 -7.49 11.70
N GLN A 208 12.55 -8.44 10.94
CA GLN A 208 12.55 -8.43 9.47
C GLN A 208 11.29 -7.77 8.91
N ASN A 209 11.44 -6.90 7.90
CA ASN A 209 10.30 -6.39 7.13
C ASN A 209 9.95 -7.39 6.04
N ILE A 210 8.65 -7.66 5.85
CA ILE A 210 8.16 -8.59 4.83
C ILE A 210 7.45 -7.79 3.73
N ARG A 211 7.71 -8.12 2.46
CA ARG A 211 7.00 -7.59 1.28
C ARG A 211 7.08 -8.60 0.14
N TYR A 212 6.78 -8.19 -1.09
CA TYR A 212 6.99 -9.02 -2.27
C TYR A 212 8.45 -9.56 -2.33
N PRO A 213 8.67 -10.85 -2.63
CA PRO A 213 7.69 -11.83 -3.16
C PRO A 213 6.91 -12.62 -2.10
N ASP A 214 7.10 -12.39 -0.80
CA ASP A 214 6.32 -13.11 0.21
C ASP A 214 4.86 -12.63 0.29
N ASP A 215 4.63 -11.34 0.02
CA ASP A 215 3.28 -10.75 -0.09
C ASP A 215 2.87 -10.56 -1.56
N VAL A 216 1.85 -11.31 -1.99
CA VAL A 216 1.28 -11.27 -3.35
C VAL A 216 0.71 -9.92 -3.77
N TYR A 217 0.41 -9.02 -2.83
CA TYR A 217 -0.06 -7.67 -3.11
C TYR A 217 1.02 -6.62 -2.83
N ASP A 218 2.26 -7.05 -2.58
CA ASP A 218 3.41 -6.18 -2.29
C ASP A 218 3.11 -5.17 -1.15
N ARG A 219 2.28 -5.59 -0.19
CA ARG A 219 2.11 -4.88 1.07
C ARG A 219 3.37 -5.06 1.89
N LYS A 220 3.81 -3.99 2.54
CA LYS A 220 4.93 -4.03 3.47
C LYS A 220 4.43 -4.25 4.90
N TRP A 221 4.87 -5.34 5.51
CA TRP A 221 4.60 -5.70 6.90
C TRP A 221 5.81 -5.40 7.77
N TYR A 222 5.56 -4.80 8.92
CA TYR A 222 6.59 -4.45 9.89
C TYR A 222 6.46 -5.35 11.13
N PRO A 223 7.56 -5.88 11.66
CA PRO A 223 7.53 -6.68 12.88
C PRO A 223 7.26 -5.76 14.08
N PHE A 224 6.40 -6.19 14.99
CA PHE A 224 6.18 -5.52 16.26
C PHE A 224 6.12 -6.55 17.39
N PHE A 225 6.92 -6.37 18.44
CA PHE A 225 6.94 -7.31 19.55
C PHE A 225 7.38 -6.64 20.86
N ASP A 226 6.56 -6.76 21.90
CA ASP A 226 6.90 -6.36 23.26
C ASP A 226 7.29 -7.59 24.09
N ALA A 227 8.60 -7.80 24.26
CA ALA A 227 9.14 -8.93 25.02
C ALA A 227 8.87 -8.85 26.54
N LYS A 228 8.37 -7.72 27.06
CA LYS A 228 7.97 -7.59 28.48
C LYS A 228 6.56 -8.12 28.73
N GLU A 229 5.70 -8.08 27.72
CA GLU A 229 4.28 -8.42 27.83
C GLU A 229 3.95 -9.74 27.13
N TRP A 230 4.69 -10.09 26.07
CA TRP A 230 4.38 -11.21 25.19
C TRP A 230 5.48 -12.26 25.08
N THR A 231 5.03 -13.48 24.82
CA THR A 231 5.83 -14.60 24.31
C THR A 231 5.54 -14.79 22.83
N GLU A 232 6.57 -15.10 22.05
CA GLU A 232 6.43 -15.37 20.62
C GLU A 232 6.10 -16.85 20.41
N LEU A 233 5.10 -17.11 19.57
CA LEU A 233 4.77 -18.43 19.05
C LEU A 233 5.16 -18.47 17.57
N THR A 234 5.78 -19.57 17.15
CA THR A 234 6.17 -19.78 15.76
C THR A 234 5.78 -21.17 15.29
N THR A 235 5.58 -21.30 13.98
CA THR A 235 5.37 -22.57 13.30
C THR A 235 6.10 -22.59 11.96
N ASN A 236 6.49 -23.77 11.52
CA ASN A 236 7.01 -24.02 10.17
C ASN A 236 6.01 -24.76 9.27
N LEU A 237 4.79 -24.99 9.77
CA LEU A 237 3.73 -25.66 9.03
C LEU A 237 3.02 -24.66 8.09
N ASN A 238 2.55 -25.15 6.95
CA ASN A 238 1.74 -24.34 6.04
C ASN A 238 0.42 -23.94 6.67
N ILE A 239 0.04 -22.68 6.46
CA ILE A 239 -1.19 -22.07 6.95
C ILE A 239 -2.09 -21.77 5.76
N ASN A 240 -3.33 -22.23 5.77
CA ASN A 240 -4.27 -21.93 4.69
C ASN A 240 -4.57 -20.43 4.64
N SER A 241 -4.41 -19.82 3.47
CA SER A 241 -4.60 -18.38 3.25
C SER A 241 -6.06 -17.96 3.32
N SER A 242 -6.32 -16.74 3.80
CA SER A 242 -7.63 -16.07 3.70
C SER A 242 -7.78 -15.31 2.38
N GLY A 243 -8.95 -14.68 2.16
CA GLY A 243 -9.19 -13.79 1.01
C GLY A 243 -8.27 -12.57 0.98
N TYR A 244 -7.84 -12.07 2.15
CA TYR A 244 -6.89 -10.97 2.29
C TYR A 244 -5.44 -11.41 2.04
N ALA A 245 -5.20 -12.72 2.01
CA ALA A 245 -3.91 -13.36 1.76
C ALA A 245 -2.69 -12.71 2.44
N PRO A 246 -2.67 -12.51 3.78
CA PRO A 246 -1.41 -12.21 4.47
C PRO A 246 -0.34 -13.27 4.15
N PRO A 247 0.95 -12.90 4.06
CA PRO A 247 2.03 -13.83 3.75
C PRO A 247 2.10 -15.01 4.72
N GLN A 248 2.57 -16.18 4.25
CA GLN A 248 2.83 -17.33 5.12
C GLN A 248 3.76 -16.96 6.27
N VAL A 249 4.85 -16.25 5.98
CA VAL A 249 5.85 -15.81 6.97
C VAL A 249 5.24 -14.90 8.03
N VAL A 250 4.29 -14.05 7.66
CA VAL A 250 3.54 -13.17 8.59
C VAL A 250 2.64 -14.00 9.50
N MET A 251 1.92 -14.97 8.95
CA MET A 251 0.99 -15.79 9.71
C MET A 251 1.68 -16.89 10.54
N ALA A 252 2.93 -17.23 10.20
CA ALA A 252 3.74 -18.25 10.88
C ALA A 252 4.22 -17.83 12.27
N SER A 253 4.06 -16.55 12.63
CA SER A 253 4.35 -16.01 13.96
C SER A 253 3.09 -15.45 14.62
N ALA A 254 3.06 -15.46 15.95
CA ALA A 254 2.07 -14.75 16.74
C ALA A 254 2.65 -14.30 18.08
N SER A 255 2.08 -13.24 18.64
CA SER A 255 2.27 -12.88 20.05
C SER A 255 1.16 -13.49 20.91
N THR A 256 1.54 -13.94 22.09
CA THR A 256 0.63 -14.37 23.16
C THR A 256 1.08 -13.74 24.48
N PRO A 257 0.18 -13.37 25.41
CA PRO A 257 0.59 -12.90 26.73
C PRO A 257 1.50 -13.89 27.46
N ILE A 258 2.50 -13.38 28.20
CA ILE A 258 3.42 -14.20 29.01
C ILE A 258 2.65 -14.98 30.08
N SER A 259 1.70 -14.32 30.74
CA SER A 259 0.83 -14.97 31.72
C SER A 259 -0.41 -15.55 31.05
N THR A 260 -0.70 -16.81 31.36
CA THR A 260 -1.86 -17.55 30.82
C THR A 260 -3.22 -16.88 31.05
N PHE A 261 -3.32 -16.00 32.06
CA PHE A 261 -4.55 -15.27 32.40
C PHE A 261 -4.46 -13.78 32.09
N ALA A 262 -3.35 -13.29 31.55
CA ALA A 262 -3.23 -11.91 31.14
C ALA A 262 -4.02 -11.64 29.86
N THR A 263 -4.52 -10.41 29.75
CA THR A 263 -5.12 -9.86 28.54
C THR A 263 -4.00 -9.53 27.55
N TRP A 264 -4.15 -9.95 26.30
CA TRP A 264 -3.33 -9.40 25.23
C TRP A 264 -3.88 -8.01 24.91
N ASN A 265 -3.05 -6.98 24.95
CA ASN A 265 -3.49 -5.63 24.64
C ASN A 265 -2.50 -4.94 23.69
N PHE A 266 -3.01 -4.03 22.87
CA PHE A 266 -2.20 -3.21 21.98
C PHE A 266 -2.85 -1.84 21.82
N SER A 267 -2.06 -0.78 22.03
CA SER A 267 -2.54 0.59 22.00
C SER A 267 -1.89 1.41 20.88
N TRP A 268 -2.67 2.31 20.27
CA TRP A 268 -2.17 3.31 19.33
C TRP A 268 -2.93 4.63 19.46
N PHE A 269 -2.33 5.70 18.95
CA PHE A 269 -2.89 7.05 19.02
C PHE A 269 -3.25 7.54 17.62
N LEU A 270 -4.52 7.90 17.43
CA LEU A 270 -5.01 8.52 16.20
C LEU A 270 -4.65 10.02 16.18
N PRO A 271 -4.54 10.64 14.98
CA PRO A 271 -4.29 12.08 14.85
C PRO A 271 -5.33 12.97 15.56
N SER A 272 -6.58 12.52 15.63
CA SER A 272 -7.66 13.19 16.36
C SER A 272 -8.70 12.17 16.84
N SER A 273 -9.51 12.55 17.83
CA SER A 273 -10.64 11.74 18.31
C SER A 273 -11.75 11.54 17.28
N THR A 274 -11.83 12.43 16.28
CA THR A 274 -12.79 12.33 15.16
C THR A 274 -12.27 11.46 14.01
N THR A 275 -11.01 11.03 14.05
CA THR A 275 -10.42 10.22 12.98
C THR A 275 -11.11 8.86 12.93
N GLN A 276 -11.74 8.58 11.81
CA GLN A 276 -12.31 7.27 11.52
C GLN A 276 -11.24 6.32 11.00
N PHE A 277 -11.34 5.04 11.34
CA PHE A 277 -10.41 4.02 10.85
C PHE A 277 -11.08 2.67 10.64
N TYR A 278 -10.49 1.85 9.76
CA TYR A 278 -10.78 0.43 9.64
C TYR A 278 -9.61 -0.37 10.19
N MET A 279 -9.90 -1.52 10.79
CA MET A 279 -8.89 -2.45 11.27
C MET A 279 -9.18 -3.87 10.80
N TYR A 280 -8.11 -4.60 10.48
CA TYR A 280 -8.13 -5.97 10.00
C TYR A 280 -7.22 -6.79 10.92
N MET A 281 -7.82 -7.65 11.72
CA MET A 281 -7.12 -8.54 12.66
C MET A 281 -6.98 -9.91 12.02
N HIS A 282 -5.76 -10.41 11.88
CA HIS A 282 -5.48 -11.70 11.27
C HIS A 282 -5.08 -12.72 12.32
N PHE A 283 -5.79 -13.84 12.33
CA PHE A 283 -5.61 -14.91 13.29
C PHE A 283 -5.40 -16.25 12.59
N ALA A 284 -4.54 -17.09 13.16
CA ALA A 284 -4.44 -18.51 12.88
C ALA A 284 -3.96 -19.22 14.14
N GLU A 285 -4.55 -20.36 14.48
CA GLU A 285 -4.00 -21.21 15.54
C GLU A 285 -2.78 -21.96 14.98
N ILE A 286 -1.60 -21.52 15.42
CA ILE A 286 -0.31 -22.03 14.95
C ILE A 286 0.38 -22.95 15.98
N GLN A 287 -0.12 -23.00 17.21
CA GLN A 287 0.37 -23.91 18.22
C GLN A 287 -0.26 -25.29 18.04
N THR A 288 0.54 -26.35 18.19
CA THR A 288 -0.02 -27.71 18.23
C THR A 288 -0.76 -27.90 19.56
N LEU A 289 -2.08 -27.99 19.49
CA LEU A 289 -2.96 -28.13 20.64
C LEU A 289 -3.05 -29.59 21.10
N ARG A 290 -3.04 -29.85 22.41
CA ARG A 290 -3.38 -31.17 22.97
C ARG A 290 -4.90 -31.37 22.95
N SER A 291 -5.36 -32.60 23.17
CA SER A 291 -6.78 -32.95 23.11
C SER A 291 -7.69 -32.18 24.08
N LEU A 292 -7.13 -31.62 25.16
CA LEU A 292 -7.85 -30.82 26.15
C LEU A 292 -7.53 -29.32 26.03
N ASP A 293 -6.64 -28.93 25.12
CA ASP A 293 -6.29 -27.53 24.93
C ASP A 293 -7.34 -26.82 24.09
N THR A 294 -7.81 -25.69 24.60
CA THR A 294 -8.77 -24.83 23.92
C THR A 294 -8.25 -23.40 23.95
N ARG A 295 -8.38 -22.70 22.82
CA ARG A 295 -8.14 -21.26 22.74
C ARG A 295 -9.41 -20.54 22.31
N GLU A 296 -10.03 -19.86 23.27
CA GLU A 296 -11.19 -19.00 23.06
C GLU A 296 -10.99 -17.68 23.79
N PHE A 297 -11.24 -16.57 23.11
CA PHE A 297 -11.11 -15.23 23.69
C PHE A 297 -12.16 -14.27 23.19
N LYS A 298 -12.44 -13.27 24.01
CA LYS A 298 -13.24 -12.09 23.70
C LYS A 298 -12.35 -11.00 23.12
N VAL A 299 -12.84 -10.24 22.15
CA VAL A 299 -12.16 -9.11 21.52
C VAL A 299 -12.91 -7.82 21.82
N THR A 300 -12.22 -6.83 22.38
CA THR A 300 -12.78 -5.51 22.68
C THR A 300 -11.88 -4.39 22.16
N LEU A 301 -12.49 -3.29 21.74
CA LEU A 301 -11.82 -2.05 21.36
C LEU A 301 -12.34 -0.92 22.26
N ASN A 302 -11.47 -0.35 23.10
CA ASN A 302 -11.85 0.63 24.13
C ASN A 302 -13.04 0.14 24.99
N GLY A 303 -13.00 -1.13 25.41
CA GLY A 303 -14.08 -1.78 26.15
C GLY A 303 -15.36 -2.08 25.36
N LYS A 304 -15.51 -1.61 24.11
CA LYS A 304 -16.64 -1.95 23.23
C LYS A 304 -16.41 -3.32 22.61
N LEU A 305 -17.46 -4.14 22.61
CA LEU A 305 -17.40 -5.52 22.14
C LEU A 305 -17.22 -5.60 20.62
N ALA A 306 -16.16 -6.27 20.18
CA ALA A 306 -15.96 -6.66 18.78
C ALA A 306 -16.50 -8.07 18.54
N TYR A 307 -16.01 -9.02 19.34
CA TYR A 307 -16.34 -10.45 19.25
C TYR A 307 -16.42 -11.03 20.66
N GLU A 308 -17.55 -11.66 21.00
CA GLU A 308 -17.77 -12.22 22.33
C GLU A 308 -16.97 -13.49 22.58
N ARG A 309 -16.93 -14.38 21.58
CA ARG A 309 -16.25 -15.67 21.64
C ARG A 309 -15.62 -15.96 20.28
N TYR A 310 -14.31 -15.79 20.19
CA TYR A 310 -13.54 -16.12 19.01
C TYR A 310 -12.55 -17.24 19.30
N SER A 311 -12.45 -18.20 18.38
CA SER A 311 -11.49 -19.31 18.42
C SER A 311 -10.80 -19.39 17.07
N PRO A 312 -9.48 -19.12 16.98
CA PRO A 312 -8.75 -19.21 15.72
C PRO A 312 -8.76 -20.64 15.16
N LYS A 313 -8.79 -20.77 13.83
CA LYS A 313 -8.71 -22.08 13.17
C LYS A 313 -7.26 -22.57 13.09
N THR A 314 -7.07 -23.87 13.34
CA THR A 314 -5.76 -24.53 13.24
C THR A 314 -5.21 -24.40 11.82
N LEU A 315 -4.03 -23.79 11.70
CA LEU A 315 -3.31 -23.59 10.45
C LEU A 315 -4.20 -23.04 9.32
N ALA A 316 -5.11 -22.14 9.65
CA ALA A 316 -5.94 -21.44 8.67
C ALA A 316 -6.15 -20.00 9.11
N THR A 317 -5.79 -19.07 8.22
CA THR A 317 -5.95 -17.65 8.44
C THR A 317 -7.42 -17.24 8.36
N GLU A 318 -7.86 -16.50 9.36
CA GLU A 318 -9.10 -15.75 9.35
C GLU A 318 -8.82 -14.28 9.60
N THR A 319 -9.51 -13.43 8.85
CA THR A 319 -9.44 -11.98 9.05
C THR A 319 -10.75 -11.52 9.68
N ILE A 320 -10.66 -10.94 10.86
CA ILE A 320 -11.75 -10.29 11.56
C ILE A 320 -11.64 -8.78 11.34
N PHE A 321 -12.76 -8.13 11.02
CA PHE A 321 -12.82 -6.68 10.82
C PHE A 321 -14.19 -6.14 11.21
N TYR A 322 -14.26 -4.82 11.37
CA TYR A 322 -15.53 -4.09 11.50
C TYR A 322 -16.04 -3.67 10.13
N SER A 323 -17.33 -3.89 9.85
CA SER A 323 -17.95 -3.46 8.60
C SER A 323 -18.16 -1.95 8.50
N THR A 324 -18.10 -1.24 9.62
CA THR A 324 -18.21 0.22 9.73
C THR A 324 -16.90 0.77 10.29
N PRO A 325 -16.52 2.02 9.95
CA PRO A 325 -15.34 2.63 10.53
C PRO A 325 -15.51 2.82 12.03
N GLN A 326 -14.43 2.64 12.77
CA GLN A 326 -14.35 2.84 14.20
C GLN A 326 -13.74 4.21 14.51
N GLN A 327 -13.99 4.69 15.73
CA GLN A 327 -13.39 5.89 16.32
C GLN A 327 -13.04 5.57 17.77
N CYS A 328 -12.01 6.23 18.28
CA CYS A 328 -11.58 6.10 19.66
C CYS A 328 -11.71 7.45 20.37
N GLU A 329 -12.38 7.45 21.51
CA GLU A 329 -12.48 8.62 22.39
C GLU A 329 -11.07 9.12 22.76
N ASP A 330 -10.89 10.44 22.76
CA ASP A 330 -9.59 11.11 22.96
C ASP A 330 -8.46 10.69 22.01
N GLY A 331 -8.79 9.99 20.92
CA GLY A 331 -7.83 9.49 19.93
C GLY A 331 -7.01 8.29 20.40
N THR A 332 -7.19 7.81 21.64
CA THR A 332 -6.44 6.66 22.16
C THR A 332 -7.22 5.38 21.94
N CYS A 333 -6.68 4.49 21.13
CA CYS A 333 -7.25 3.17 20.87
C CYS A 333 -6.52 2.10 21.68
N LEU A 334 -7.28 1.19 22.29
CA LEU A 334 -6.83 0.04 23.05
C LEU A 334 -7.60 -1.20 22.55
N LEU A 335 -6.91 -2.04 21.80
CA LEU A 335 -7.41 -3.36 21.41
C LEU A 335 -7.04 -4.36 22.51
N GLU A 336 -8.01 -5.15 22.94
CA GLU A 336 -7.82 -6.17 23.98
C GLU A 336 -8.39 -7.51 23.52
N LEU A 337 -7.62 -8.57 23.78
CA LEU A 337 -8.08 -9.96 23.69
C LEU A 337 -8.05 -10.53 25.10
N THR A 338 -9.20 -10.97 25.59
CA THR A 338 -9.33 -11.53 26.94
C THR A 338 -9.76 -12.97 26.87
N LYS A 339 -8.98 -13.86 27.49
CA LYS A 339 -9.28 -15.28 27.62
C LYS A 339 -10.68 -15.52 28.21
N THR A 340 -11.48 -16.41 27.62
CA THR A 340 -12.77 -16.82 28.21
C THR A 340 -12.58 -17.91 29.26
N PRO A 341 -13.55 -18.12 30.18
CA PRO A 341 -13.48 -19.21 31.16
C PRO A 341 -13.41 -20.62 30.56
N LYS A 342 -13.78 -20.80 29.28
CA LYS A 342 -13.70 -22.09 28.58
C LYS A 342 -12.32 -22.39 28.00
N SER A 343 -11.49 -21.37 27.87
CA SER A 343 -10.16 -21.48 27.25
C SER A 343 -9.15 -22.02 28.25
N THR A 344 -8.29 -22.94 27.84
CA THR A 344 -7.12 -23.34 28.64
C THR A 344 -5.91 -22.49 28.30
N LEU A 345 -5.82 -21.98 27.06
CA LEU A 345 -4.72 -21.17 26.57
C LEU A 345 -5.04 -19.66 26.58
N PRO A 346 -4.01 -18.80 26.68
CA PRO A 346 -4.19 -17.36 26.52
C PRO A 346 -4.60 -17.00 25.07
N PRO A 347 -5.01 -15.75 24.77
CA PRO A 347 -5.22 -15.29 23.39
C PRO A 347 -3.92 -15.28 22.58
N LEU A 348 -4.03 -15.21 21.25
CA LEU A 348 -2.90 -14.94 20.36
C LEU A 348 -3.32 -13.93 19.29
N MET A 349 -2.34 -13.21 18.72
CA MET A 349 -2.51 -12.33 17.57
C MET A 349 -1.35 -12.53 16.59
N ASN A 350 -1.66 -12.84 15.32
CA ASN A 350 -0.63 -13.01 14.28
C ASN A 350 -0.30 -11.68 13.62
N ALA A 351 -1.30 -10.93 13.17
CA ALA A 351 -1.08 -9.68 12.45
C ALA A 351 -2.25 -8.70 12.55
N LEU A 352 -1.96 -7.41 12.39
CA LEU A 352 -2.92 -6.32 12.49
C LEU A 352 -2.64 -5.24 11.44
N GLU A 353 -3.65 -4.91 10.64
CA GLU A 353 -3.64 -3.73 9.76
C GLU A 353 -4.61 -2.67 10.28
N VAL A 354 -4.21 -1.41 10.25
CA VAL A 354 -5.06 -0.26 10.54
C VAL A 354 -4.89 0.79 9.45
N PHE A 355 -6.02 1.34 9.01
CA PHE A 355 -6.09 2.38 7.99
C PHE A 355 -7.04 3.48 8.46
N THR A 356 -6.63 4.74 8.35
CA THR A 356 -7.56 5.86 8.57
C THR A 356 -8.40 6.10 7.31
N VAL A 357 -9.59 6.65 7.51
CA VAL A 357 -10.48 7.02 6.40
C VAL A 357 -10.05 8.35 5.81
N ILE A 358 -9.98 8.43 4.50
CA ILE A 358 -9.83 9.69 3.75
C ILE A 358 -10.92 9.80 2.70
N ASP A 359 -11.66 10.90 2.71
CA ASP A 359 -12.74 11.17 1.77
C ASP A 359 -12.23 11.99 0.57
N PHE A 360 -12.79 11.68 -0.60
CA PHE A 360 -12.52 12.37 -1.86
C PHE A 360 -13.84 12.93 -2.42
N PRO A 361 -14.37 14.02 -1.83
CA PRO A 361 -15.72 14.50 -2.14
C PRO A 361 -15.82 15.22 -3.49
N GLN A 362 -14.72 15.74 -4.03
CA GLN A 362 -14.73 16.45 -5.31
C GLN A 362 -14.85 15.45 -6.45
N MET A 363 -15.94 15.54 -7.22
CA MET A 363 -16.06 14.81 -8.47
C MET A 363 -15.14 15.39 -9.56
N GLU A 364 -14.65 14.50 -10.42
CA GLU A 364 -13.95 14.85 -11.65
C GLU A 364 -14.90 15.54 -12.65
N THR A 365 -14.33 16.34 -13.55
CA THR A 365 -15.04 16.97 -14.67
C THR A 365 -15.76 15.92 -15.50
N ASN A 366 -16.92 16.30 -16.04
CA ASN A 366 -17.68 15.47 -16.96
C ASN A 366 -16.77 14.86 -18.04
N LEU A 367 -16.87 13.54 -18.21
CA LEU A 367 -15.97 12.79 -19.08
C LEU A 367 -16.04 13.23 -20.54
N ASP A 368 -17.22 13.58 -21.04
CA ASP A 368 -17.40 14.02 -22.43
C ASP A 368 -16.69 15.37 -22.67
N ASP A 369 -16.74 16.27 -21.69
CA ASP A 369 -16.03 17.55 -21.75
C ASP A 369 -14.51 17.35 -21.67
N VAL A 370 -14.04 16.45 -20.82
CA VAL A 370 -12.61 16.08 -20.74
C VAL A 370 -12.13 15.55 -22.09
N VAL A 371 -12.89 14.66 -22.72
CA VAL A 371 -12.59 14.12 -24.05
C VAL A 371 -12.60 15.22 -25.10
N ALA A 372 -13.61 16.09 -25.11
CA ALA A 372 -13.72 17.19 -26.06
C ALA A 372 -12.53 18.16 -25.97
N ILE A 373 -12.17 18.61 -24.76
CA ILE A 373 -11.05 19.54 -24.57
C ILE A 373 -9.70 18.87 -24.89
N LYS A 374 -9.48 17.60 -24.52
CA LYS A 374 -8.26 16.88 -24.92
C LYS A 374 -8.17 16.69 -26.44
N ASN A 375 -9.30 16.46 -27.12
CA ASN A 375 -9.32 16.39 -28.58
C ASN A 375 -8.96 17.74 -29.22
N ILE A 376 -9.45 18.86 -28.69
CA ILE A 376 -9.05 20.20 -29.13
C ILE A 376 -7.55 20.39 -28.89
N GLN A 377 -7.06 20.05 -27.70
CA GLN A 377 -5.64 20.14 -27.36
C GLN A 377 -4.76 19.41 -28.39
N ASN A 378 -5.12 18.17 -28.71
CA ASN A 378 -4.37 17.33 -29.66
C ASN A 378 -4.50 17.84 -31.11
N THR A 379 -5.70 18.23 -31.54
CA THR A 379 -5.97 18.69 -32.91
C THR A 379 -5.20 19.95 -33.24
N TYR A 380 -5.11 20.88 -32.29
CA TYR A 380 -4.44 22.16 -32.47
C TYR A 380 -3.00 22.20 -31.93
N GLY A 381 -2.48 21.09 -31.41
CA GLY A 381 -1.13 21.01 -30.84
C GLY A 381 -0.90 21.96 -29.66
N LEU A 382 -1.92 22.20 -28.85
CA LEU A 382 -1.85 23.13 -27.72
C LEU A 382 -0.99 22.52 -26.59
N SER A 383 0.08 23.22 -26.23
CA SER A 383 0.96 22.83 -25.12
C SER A 383 0.97 23.92 -24.06
N LYS A 384 -0.01 23.88 -23.15
CA LYS A 384 -0.09 24.76 -21.97
C LYS A 384 0.32 24.00 -20.72
N ILE A 385 1.22 24.57 -19.93
CA ILE A 385 1.74 23.92 -18.72
C ILE A 385 0.69 23.74 -17.63
N SER A 386 -0.34 24.59 -17.62
CA SER A 386 -1.49 24.51 -16.71
C SER A 386 -2.49 23.43 -17.11
N TRP A 387 -2.42 22.91 -18.34
CA TRP A 387 -3.32 21.87 -18.84
C TRP A 387 -2.83 20.49 -18.40
N GLN A 388 -2.89 20.25 -17.09
CA GLN A 388 -2.48 19.01 -16.43
C GLN A 388 -3.55 18.57 -15.44
N GLY A 389 -3.85 17.28 -15.41
CA GLY A 389 -4.84 16.71 -14.49
C GLY A 389 -6.27 16.89 -14.98
N ASP A 390 -7.17 17.19 -14.04
CA ASP A 390 -8.57 17.49 -14.33
C ASP A 390 -8.70 18.95 -14.81
N PRO A 391 -9.51 19.21 -15.86
CA PRO A 391 -9.57 20.53 -16.49
C PRO A 391 -10.25 21.61 -15.64
N CYS A 392 -11.23 21.26 -14.79
CA CYS A 392 -12.01 22.24 -14.03
C CYS A 392 -11.67 22.30 -12.55
N VAL A 393 -11.18 21.20 -11.95
CA VAL A 393 -11.05 21.07 -10.51
C VAL A 393 -9.72 20.46 -10.04
N PRO A 394 -9.23 20.83 -8.84
CA PRO A 394 -9.78 21.87 -7.96
C PRO A 394 -9.54 23.26 -8.56
N LYS A 395 -10.38 24.24 -8.19
CA LYS A 395 -10.45 25.57 -8.84
C LYS A 395 -9.10 26.29 -8.95
N GLN A 396 -8.20 26.08 -7.99
CA GLN A 396 -6.85 26.65 -7.99
C GLN A 396 -5.94 26.13 -9.12
N PHE A 397 -6.30 25.02 -9.76
CA PHE A 397 -5.59 24.41 -10.89
C PHE A 397 -6.48 24.31 -12.15
N LEU A 398 -7.56 25.09 -12.20
CA LEU A 398 -8.39 25.25 -13.41
C LEU A 398 -7.48 25.55 -14.61
N TRP A 399 -7.71 24.84 -15.71
CA TRP A 399 -6.91 25.00 -16.91
C TRP A 399 -7.05 26.41 -17.49
N ASP A 400 -5.93 27.04 -17.82
CA ASP A 400 -5.94 28.43 -18.29
C ASP A 400 -6.74 28.59 -19.59
N GLY A 401 -7.72 29.50 -19.54
CA GLY A 401 -8.64 29.81 -20.63
C GLY A 401 -9.98 29.09 -20.53
N LEU A 402 -10.09 28.04 -19.72
CA LEU A 402 -11.39 27.40 -19.50
C LEU A 402 -12.24 28.17 -18.50
N ASN A 403 -13.53 28.25 -18.79
CA ASN A 403 -14.54 28.50 -17.77
C ASN A 403 -15.29 27.20 -17.51
N CYS A 404 -15.53 26.91 -16.23
CA CYS A 404 -16.31 25.75 -15.82
C CYS A 404 -17.42 26.14 -14.88
N ASN A 405 -18.51 25.39 -14.94
CA ASN A 405 -19.55 25.40 -13.93
C ASN A 405 -19.25 24.30 -12.89
N ASN A 406 -18.94 24.69 -11.65
CA ASN A 406 -18.57 23.79 -10.56
C ASN A 406 -19.25 24.18 -9.23
N LEU A 407 -20.53 24.56 -9.29
CA LEU A 407 -21.30 25.04 -8.13
C LEU A 407 -21.49 24.01 -7.01
N ASP A 408 -21.48 22.71 -7.35
CA ASP A 408 -21.65 21.61 -6.40
C ASP A 408 -20.49 20.62 -6.56
N ILE A 409 -19.76 20.36 -5.45
CA ILE A 409 -18.63 19.43 -5.42
C ILE A 409 -19.03 17.98 -5.67
N SER A 410 -20.30 17.65 -5.40
CA SER A 410 -20.90 16.33 -5.56
C SER A 410 -21.49 16.08 -6.96
N MET A 411 -21.33 17.04 -7.87
CA MET A 411 -21.68 16.89 -9.28
C MET A 411 -20.43 17.05 -10.15
N PRO A 412 -20.33 16.32 -11.27
CA PRO A 412 -19.25 16.53 -12.23
C PRO A 412 -19.27 17.98 -12.74
N PRO A 413 -18.17 18.73 -12.61
CA PRO A 413 -18.02 20.03 -13.28
C PRO A 413 -18.21 19.92 -14.79
N VAL A 414 -18.70 20.99 -15.41
CA VAL A 414 -18.92 21.06 -16.87
C VAL A 414 -18.15 22.26 -17.43
N VAL A 415 -17.47 22.07 -18.56
CA VAL A 415 -16.77 23.15 -19.28
C VAL A 415 -17.81 23.99 -20.02
N THR A 416 -17.84 25.30 -19.75
CA THR A 416 -18.81 26.23 -20.35
C THR A 416 -18.23 27.04 -21.50
N SER A 417 -16.91 27.24 -21.55
CA SER A 417 -16.19 27.89 -22.67
C SER A 417 -14.68 27.66 -22.58
N LEU A 418 -13.99 27.88 -23.72
CA LEU A 418 -12.54 27.86 -23.92
C LEU A 418 -12.08 29.16 -24.61
#